data_AF-A0A9E1UX09-F1
#
_entry.id   AF-A0A9E1UX09-F1
#
_cell.length_a   1.000
_cell.length_b   1.000
_cell.length_c   1.000
_cell.angle_alpha   90.00
_cell.angle_beta   90.00
_cell.angle_gamma   90.00
#
_symmetry.space_group_name_H-M   'P 1'
#
loop_
_entity.id
_entity.type
_entity.pdbx_description
1 polymer ?
#
loop_
_entity_poly.entity_id
_entity_poly.type
_entity_poly.pdbx_seq_one_letter_code
_entity_poly.pdbx_strand_id
1 'polypeptide(L)'
;LRLLDRFARFGLPIRATEFDVKATDPALVHDFTRDFYTVMFSHPSVIGVQMWGIGQMYDKEGKLKPVGKAHRELVLGEWHTKEQGKTDPQGTFARQGFLGTYRLKVTINGVSTEKTVQLPNGEGAHTLTIAL
;
A
#
# COMPACT_ATOMS: atom_id res chain seq x y z
N LEU A 1 -6.97 11.78 11.87
CA LEU A 1 -8.04 11.75 10.85
C LEU A 1 -8.90 13.03 10.80
N ARG A 2 -9.30 13.66 11.92
CA ARG A 2 -10.17 14.86 11.96
C ARG A 2 -9.95 15.95 10.89
N LEU A 3 -8.69 16.25 10.54
CA LEU A 3 -8.36 17.23 9.50
C LEU A 3 -8.80 16.74 8.11
N LEU A 4 -8.50 15.48 7.78
CA LEU A 4 -8.94 14.84 6.54
C LEU A 4 -10.46 14.75 6.51
N ASP A 5 -11.10 14.34 7.61
CA ASP A 5 -12.57 14.28 7.71
C ASP A 5 -13.23 15.64 7.42
N ARG A 6 -12.61 16.73 7.88
CA ARG A 6 -13.09 18.09 7.64
C ARG A 6 -13.12 18.43 6.15
N PHE A 7 -12.07 18.06 5.41
CA PHE A 7 -11.99 18.31 3.97
C PHE A 7 -12.80 17.30 3.15
N ALA A 8 -12.92 16.06 3.62
CA ALA A 8 -13.70 15.01 2.97
C ALA A 8 -15.19 15.38 2.82
N ARG A 9 -15.72 16.24 3.70
CA ARG A 9 -17.10 16.77 3.63
C ARG A 9 -17.43 17.49 2.33
N PHE A 10 -16.42 17.98 1.60
CA PHE A 10 -16.65 18.61 0.29
C PHE A 10 -16.91 17.59 -0.83
N GLY A 11 -16.77 16.28 -0.57
CA GLY A 11 -16.96 15.24 -1.57
C GLY A 11 -15.89 15.22 -2.66
N LEU A 12 -14.77 15.92 -2.44
CA LEU A 12 -13.66 16.01 -3.38
C LEU A 12 -12.49 15.12 -2.93
N PRO A 13 -11.74 14.53 -3.87
CA PRO A 13 -10.51 13.81 -3.56
C PRO A 13 -9.47 14.69 -2.86
N ILE A 14 -8.78 14.12 -1.88
CA ILE A 14 -7.70 14.77 -1.14
C ILE A 14 -6.37 14.22 -1.65
N ARG A 15 -5.42 15.11 -1.96
CA ARG A 15 -4.04 14.74 -2.27
C ARG A 15 -3.09 15.60 -1.46
N ALA A 16 -2.13 14.98 -0.77
CA ALA A 16 -0.99 15.71 -0.24
C ALA A 16 -0.01 15.95 -1.40
N THR A 17 0.20 17.20 -1.80
CA THR A 17 0.97 17.53 -3.00
C THR A 17 2.46 17.75 -2.74
N GLU A 18 2.84 18.07 -1.51
CA GLU A 18 4.20 18.52 -1.16
C GLU A 18 4.60 17.95 0.20
N PHE A 19 4.73 16.63 0.31
CA PHE A 19 5.24 16.04 1.55
C PHE A 19 6.76 16.24 1.64
N ASP A 20 7.18 16.96 2.68
CA ASP A 20 8.54 16.99 3.17
C ASP A 20 8.57 16.94 4.69
N VAL A 21 9.73 16.59 5.25
CA VAL A 21 9.96 16.59 6.70
C VAL A 21 11.41 16.98 6.95
N LYS A 22 11.62 17.88 7.91
CA LYS A 22 12.95 18.34 8.33
C LYS A 22 13.06 18.24 9.84
N ALA A 23 13.96 17.37 10.29
CA ALA A 23 14.38 17.28 11.68
C ALA A 23 15.84 16.84 11.74
N THR A 24 16.50 17.09 12.87
CA THR A 24 17.90 16.69 13.11
C THR A 24 18.02 15.21 13.46
N ASP A 25 17.01 14.64 14.11
CA ASP A 25 16.97 13.22 14.48
C ASP A 25 16.48 12.36 13.29
N PRO A 26 17.32 11.48 12.72
CA PRO A 26 16.94 10.60 11.62
C PRO A 26 15.79 9.63 11.97
N ALA A 27 15.69 9.19 13.23
CA ALA A 27 14.63 8.29 13.67
C ALA A 27 13.28 9.01 13.68
N LEU A 28 13.25 10.26 14.16
CA LEU A 28 12.05 11.10 14.08
C LEU A 28 11.60 11.35 12.65
N VAL A 29 12.53 11.64 11.73
CA VAL A 29 12.22 11.81 10.30
C VAL A 29 11.58 10.56 9.72
N HIS A 30 12.14 9.39 10.05
CA HIS A 30 11.62 8.09 9.62
C HIS A 30 10.19 7.85 10.14
N ASP A 31 10.01 7.97 11.45
CA ASP A 31 8.76 7.64 12.14
C ASP A 31 7.65 8.61 11.77
N PHE A 32 7.95 9.90 11.66
CA PHE A 32 7.00 10.88 11.16
C PHE A 32 6.58 10.56 9.71
N THR A 33 7.53 10.17 8.85
CA THR A 33 7.21 9.75 7.48
C THR A 33 6.29 8.54 7.48
N ARG A 34 6.60 7.51 8.29
CA ARG A 34 5.77 6.31 8.43
C ARG A 34 4.35 6.66 8.86
N ASP A 35 4.21 7.48 9.90
CA ASP A 35 2.92 7.84 10.48
C ASP A 35 2.10 8.72 9.53
N PHE A 36 2.74 9.69 8.87
CA PHE A 36 2.09 10.54 7.87
C PHE A 36 1.54 9.70 6.73
N TYR A 37 2.36 8.83 6.14
CA TYR A 37 1.93 7.95 5.06
C TYR A 37 0.79 7.04 5.51
N THR A 38 0.86 6.45 6.69
CA THR A 38 -0.19 5.57 7.23
C THR A 38 -1.51 6.31 7.46
N VAL A 39 -1.47 7.52 8.01
CA VAL A 39 -2.66 8.37 8.18
C VAL A 39 -3.28 8.73 6.84
N MET A 40 -2.46 9.07 5.84
CA MET A 40 -2.95 9.40 4.50
C MET A 40 -3.54 8.16 3.82
N PHE A 41 -2.88 7.01 3.90
CA PHE A 41 -3.35 5.76 3.31
C PHE A 41 -4.65 5.25 3.95
N SER A 42 -4.83 5.45 5.26
CA SER A 42 -6.01 4.95 5.98
C SER A 42 -7.31 5.72 5.71
N HIS A 43 -7.26 6.88 5.03
CA HIS A 43 -8.44 7.72 4.83
C HIS A 43 -9.00 7.57 3.39
N PRO A 44 -10.26 7.14 3.20
CA PRO A 44 -10.79 6.76 1.87
C PRO A 44 -10.86 7.90 0.85
N SER A 45 -10.99 9.15 1.31
CA SER A 45 -10.97 10.32 0.41
C SER A 45 -9.55 10.70 -0.06
N VAL A 46 -8.49 10.13 0.51
CA VAL A 46 -7.12 10.42 0.09
C VAL A 46 -6.74 9.55 -1.10
N ILE A 47 -6.35 10.19 -2.19
CA ILE A 47 -6.01 9.52 -3.45
C ILE A 47 -4.51 9.51 -3.74
N GLY A 48 -3.69 10.10 -2.87
CA GLY A 48 -2.23 10.03 -3.00
C GLY A 48 -1.46 11.01 -2.13
N VAL A 49 -0.17 10.69 -2.00
CA VAL A 49 0.85 11.54 -1.39
C VAL A 49 1.96 11.74 -2.41
N GLN A 50 2.31 13.00 -2.66
CA GLN A 50 3.40 13.40 -3.54
C GLN A 50 4.57 13.91 -2.67
N MET A 51 5.71 13.23 -2.79
CA MET A 51 6.97 13.67 -2.16
C MET A 51 7.47 14.96 -2.83
N TRP A 52 7.99 15.90 -2.03
CA TRP A 52 8.61 17.13 -2.54
C TRP A 52 10.02 16.89 -3.13
N GLY A 53 10.04 16.16 -4.25
CA GLY A 53 11.24 15.86 -5.02
C GLY A 53 12.04 14.67 -4.51
N ILE A 54 12.81 14.06 -5.42
CA ILE A 54 13.62 12.86 -5.14
C ILE A 54 14.72 13.10 -4.09
N GLY A 55 15.19 14.34 -3.95
CA GLY A 55 16.20 14.72 -2.95
C GLY A 55 15.72 14.62 -1.50
N GLN A 56 14.42 14.44 -1.25
CA GLN A 56 13.93 14.07 0.07
C GLN A 56 14.22 12.60 0.39
N MET A 57 14.14 11.73 -0.60
CA MET A 57 14.31 10.29 -0.45
C MET A 57 15.76 9.83 -0.55
N TYR A 58 16.59 10.53 -1.33
CA TYR A 58 17.97 10.15 -1.61
C TYR A 58 18.94 11.28 -1.30
N ASP A 59 20.14 10.94 -0.84
CA ASP A 59 21.27 11.88 -0.78
C ASP A 59 21.95 12.04 -2.15
N LYS A 60 23.01 12.86 -2.21
CA LYS A 60 23.71 13.17 -3.47
C LYS A 60 24.46 11.96 -4.02
N GLU A 61 24.76 11.00 -3.17
CA GLU A 61 25.44 9.74 -3.45
C GLU A 61 24.43 8.64 -3.86
N GLY A 62 23.13 8.94 -3.87
CA GLY A 62 22.07 8.02 -4.26
C GLY A 62 21.67 7.02 -3.18
N LYS A 63 22.10 7.22 -1.94
CA LYS A 63 21.71 6.39 -0.80
C LYS A 63 20.39 6.89 -0.22
N LEU A 64 19.56 5.95 0.22
CA LEU A 64 18.28 6.26 0.86
C LEU A 64 18.48 7.03 2.17
N LYS A 65 17.80 8.17 2.25
CA LYS A 65 17.56 8.92 3.48
C LYS A 65 16.44 8.26 4.31
N PRO A 66 16.27 8.64 5.59
CA PRO A 66 15.22 8.08 6.45
C PRO A 66 13.81 8.15 5.84
N VAL A 67 13.48 9.26 5.17
CA VAL A 67 12.20 9.44 4.43
C VAL A 67 12.03 8.37 3.35
N GLY A 68 13.07 8.14 2.55
CA GLY A 68 13.05 7.14 1.48
C GLY A 68 12.98 5.71 2.01
N LYS A 69 13.61 5.44 3.16
CA LYS A 69 13.55 4.15 3.85
C LYS A 69 12.13 3.84 4.31
N ALA A 70 11.50 4.76 5.05
CA ALA A 70 10.11 4.61 5.51
C ALA A 70 9.13 4.43 4.33
N HIS A 71 9.26 5.25 3.29
CA HIS A 71 8.45 5.12 2.07
C HIS A 71 8.59 3.72 1.44
N ARG A 72 9.82 3.23 1.27
CA ARG A 72 10.06 1.92 0.65
C ARG A 72 9.52 0.78 1.52
N GLU A 73 9.70 0.86 2.82
CA GLU A 73 9.21 -0.15 3.77
C GLU A 73 7.68 -0.24 3.71
N LEU A 74 6.97 0.88 3.70
CA LEU A 74 5.51 0.91 3.57
C LEU A 74 5.05 0.51 2.15
N VAL A 75 5.39 1.32 1.14
CA VAL A 75 4.76 1.25 -0.19
C VAL A 75 5.22 0.04 -0.99
N LEU A 76 6.47 -0.41 -0.81
CA LEU A 76 7.04 -1.53 -1.55
C LEU A 76 7.21 -2.79 -0.69
N GLY A 77 6.88 -2.70 0.60
CA GLY A 77 6.96 -3.80 1.56
C GLY A 77 5.60 -4.08 2.20
N GLU A 78 5.30 -3.39 3.28
CA GLU A 78 4.15 -3.66 4.15
C GLU A 78 2.81 -3.59 3.41
N TRP A 79 2.62 -2.60 2.54
CA TRP A 79 1.38 -2.40 1.77
C TRP A 79 1.36 -3.21 0.48
N HIS A 80 1.81 -4.46 0.58
CA HIS A 80 1.74 -5.43 -0.49
C HIS A 80 1.32 -6.78 0.06
N THR A 81 0.49 -7.50 -0.69
CA THR A 81 -0.02 -8.80 -0.26
C THR A 81 0.85 -9.92 -0.81
N LYS A 82 1.39 -10.76 0.06
CA LYS A 82 2.11 -11.98 -0.33
C LYS A 82 1.67 -13.15 0.56
N GLU A 83 0.73 -13.93 0.06
CA GLU A 83 0.07 -14.99 0.80
C GLU A 83 0.21 -16.35 0.11
N GLN A 84 0.19 -17.42 0.90
CA GLN A 84 0.16 -18.80 0.42
C GLN A 84 -0.69 -19.67 1.34
N GLY A 85 -1.34 -20.69 0.78
CA GLY A 85 -2.08 -21.66 1.57
C GLY A 85 -2.83 -22.67 0.74
N LYS A 86 -3.64 -23.49 1.42
CA LYS A 86 -4.52 -24.47 0.81
C LYS A 86 -5.96 -23.96 0.87
N THR A 87 -6.73 -24.33 -0.13
CA THR A 87 -8.18 -24.14 -0.11
C THR A 87 -8.82 -25.03 0.95
N ASP A 88 -9.97 -24.62 1.46
CA ASP A 88 -10.85 -25.48 2.27
C ASP A 88 -11.51 -26.57 1.40
N PRO A 89 -12.30 -27.50 1.99
CA PRO A 89 -13.01 -28.54 1.24
C PRO A 89 -14.02 -28.00 0.20
N GLN A 90 -14.41 -26.73 0.30
CA GLN A 90 -15.29 -26.04 -0.65
C GLN A 90 -14.49 -25.33 -1.76
N GLY A 91 -13.15 -25.43 -1.77
CA GLY A 91 -12.28 -24.81 -2.77
C GLY A 91 -11.99 -23.32 -2.48
N THR A 92 -12.27 -22.82 -1.28
CA THR A 92 -12.12 -21.41 -0.92
C THR A 92 -10.81 -21.14 -0.20
N PHE A 93 -10.14 -20.04 -0.57
CA PHE A 93 -9.01 -19.47 0.17
C PHE A 93 -9.25 -17.96 0.34
N ALA A 94 -9.44 -17.51 1.58
CA ALA A 94 -9.78 -16.13 1.91
C ALA A 94 -8.69 -15.45 2.73
N ARG A 95 -8.22 -14.28 2.31
CA ARG A 95 -7.22 -13.45 3.00
C ARG A 95 -7.55 -11.97 2.84
N GLN A 96 -7.08 -11.16 3.79
CA GLN A 96 -7.03 -9.71 3.63
C GLN A 96 -5.83 -9.33 2.76
N GLY A 97 -6.00 -8.28 1.95
CA GLY A 97 -4.93 -7.82 1.08
C GLY A 97 -5.04 -6.32 0.81
N PHE A 98 -3.90 -5.73 0.47
CA PHE A 98 -3.80 -4.35 -0.01
C PHE A 98 -4.22 -4.24 -1.47
N LEU A 99 -4.76 -3.09 -1.84
CA LEU A 99 -5.15 -2.78 -3.22
C LEU A 99 -3.98 -2.99 -4.19
N GLY A 100 -4.25 -3.52 -5.37
CA GLY A 100 -3.24 -3.64 -6.42
C GLY A 100 -3.41 -4.82 -7.35
N THR A 101 -2.41 -4.99 -8.20
CA THR A 101 -2.35 -6.08 -9.18
C THR A 101 -1.50 -7.21 -8.62
N TYR A 102 -2.05 -8.42 -8.62
CA TYR A 102 -1.41 -9.61 -8.09
C TYR A 102 -1.34 -10.71 -9.13
N ARG A 103 -0.28 -11.51 -9.03
CA ARG A 103 -0.16 -12.77 -9.74
C ARG A 103 -0.54 -13.89 -8.78
N LEU A 104 -1.61 -14.60 -9.10
CA LEU A 104 -2.04 -15.79 -8.40
C LEU A 104 -1.46 -17.01 -9.10
N LYS A 105 -0.89 -17.94 -8.33
CA LYS A 105 -0.50 -19.27 -8.79
C LYS A 105 -1.34 -20.29 -8.05
N VAL A 106 -2.07 -21.11 -8.78
CA VAL A 106 -2.92 -22.17 -8.22
C VAL A 106 -2.43 -23.51 -8.70
N THR A 107 -2.33 -24.48 -7.78
CA THR A 107 -1.92 -25.85 -8.08
C THR A 107 -2.96 -26.84 -7.59
N ILE A 108 -3.47 -27.69 -8.48
CA ILE A 108 -4.40 -28.79 -8.14
C ILE A 108 -3.84 -30.07 -8.76
N ASN A 109 -3.74 -31.15 -7.96
CA ASN A 109 -3.22 -32.46 -8.39
C ASN A 109 -1.88 -32.39 -9.15
N GLY A 110 -1.00 -31.46 -8.75
CA GLY A 110 0.33 -31.28 -9.36
C GLY A 110 0.36 -30.38 -10.60
N VAL A 111 -0.79 -30.00 -11.16
CA VAL A 111 -0.88 -29.07 -12.30
C VAL A 111 -1.02 -27.64 -11.79
N SER A 112 -0.23 -26.71 -12.34
CA SER A 112 -0.25 -25.29 -11.95
C SER A 112 -0.73 -24.37 -13.06
N THR A 113 -1.51 -23.35 -12.68
CA THR A 113 -1.87 -22.21 -13.56
C THR A 113 -1.49 -20.89 -12.88
N GLU A 114 -1.23 -19.86 -13.69
CA GLU A 114 -1.02 -18.49 -13.22
C GLU A 114 -2.08 -17.55 -13.81
N LYS A 115 -2.59 -16.65 -12.98
CA LYS A 115 -3.55 -15.61 -13.41
C LYS A 115 -3.23 -14.29 -12.75
N THR A 116 -3.25 -13.22 -13.55
CA THR A 116 -3.18 -11.86 -13.03
C THR A 116 -4.57 -11.40 -12.62
N VAL A 117 -4.68 -10.85 -11.42
CA VAL A 117 -5.94 -10.33 -10.85
C VAL A 117 -5.70 -8.94 -10.29
N GLN A 118 -6.76 -8.14 -10.25
CA GLN A 118 -6.75 -6.86 -9.55
C GLN A 118 -7.60 -6.98 -8.29
N LEU A 119 -7.06 -6.50 -7.17
CA LEU A 119 -7.81 -6.22 -5.96
C LEU A 119 -8.15 -4.72 -5.97
N PRO A 120 -9.35 -4.33 -6.43
CA PRO A 120 -9.73 -2.93 -6.54
C PRO A 120 -10.09 -2.34 -5.18
N ASN A 121 -10.21 -1.02 -5.13
CA ASN A 121 -10.76 -0.35 -3.97
C ASN A 121 -12.25 -0.68 -3.80
N GLY A 122 -12.71 -0.97 -2.58
CA GLY A 122 -14.09 -1.30 -2.29
C GLY A 122 -14.33 -1.82 -0.88
N GLU A 123 -15.59 -1.81 -0.46
CA GLU A 123 -16.02 -2.49 0.76
C GLU A 123 -16.37 -3.95 0.46
N GLY A 124 -15.96 -4.86 1.35
CA GLY A 124 -16.32 -6.28 1.29
C GLY A 124 -15.29 -7.19 0.62
N ALA A 125 -15.67 -8.46 0.49
CA ALA A 125 -14.81 -9.48 -0.08
C ALA A 125 -14.87 -9.44 -1.62
N HIS A 126 -13.70 -9.47 -2.26
CA HIS A 126 -13.60 -9.70 -3.71
C HIS A 126 -13.37 -11.19 -3.97
N THR A 127 -14.33 -11.83 -4.63
CA THR A 127 -14.23 -13.26 -5.00
C THR A 127 -13.60 -13.40 -6.39
N LEU A 128 -12.54 -14.21 -6.47
CA LEU A 128 -11.86 -14.53 -7.72
C LEU A 128 -12.01 -16.02 -7.99
N THR A 129 -12.72 -16.38 -9.06
CA THR A 129 -12.87 -17.77 -9.50
C THR A 129 -11.78 -18.13 -10.50
N ILE A 130 -11.09 -19.24 -10.24
CA ILE A 130 -10.07 -19.83 -11.12
C ILE A 130 -10.56 -21.23 -11.48
N ALA A 131 -10.77 -21.47 -12.76
CA ALA A 131 -10.96 -22.80 -13.31
C ALA A 131 -9.62 -23.31 -13.86
N LEU A 132 -9.36 -24.61 -13.71
CA LEU A 132 -8.24 -25.32 -14.34
C LEU A 132 -8.72 -26.08 -15.57
#